data_AF-A0A846Q9Y7-F1
#
_entry.id   AF-A0A846Q9Y7-F1
#
_cell.length_a   1.000
_cell.length_b   1.000
_cell.length_c   1.000
_cell.angle_alpha   90.00
_cell.angle_beta   90.00
_cell.angle_gamma   90.00
#
_symmetry.space_group_name_H-M   'P 1'
#
loop_
_entity.id
_entity.type
_entity.pdbx_description
1 polymer ?
#
loop_
_entity_poly.entity_id
_entity_poly.type
_entity_poly.pdbx_seq_one_letter_code
_entity_poly.pdbx_strand_id
1 'polypeptide(L)'
;MQLDQTIFKRATLLLIAFIIPFNAVHELGHLIPCIASGGQGTFVIGIIASQASCTILHGSLAFAFAGGALATVVAFTPLLILKGANKIHKFPSIKIVFISLGLGHFLTALLETFAKDFYMSDIALPILGFTTFSIYIGVLVLFGRTETLRKDKWLTSKEANELFKRNLD
;
A
#
# COMPACT_ATOMS: atom_id res chain seq x y z
N MET A 1 -7.27 23.08 -2.06
CA MET A 1 -7.58 21.76 -1.45
C MET A 1 -6.90 21.73 -0.08
N GLN A 2 -7.65 21.59 1.02
CA GLN A 2 -7.08 21.58 2.37
C GLN A 2 -6.95 20.14 2.89
N LEU A 3 -5.73 19.72 3.22
CA LEU A 3 -5.42 18.41 3.78
C LEU A 3 -5.46 18.52 5.31
N ASP A 4 -6.04 17.52 5.97
CA ASP A 4 -6.04 17.47 7.43
C ASP A 4 -4.62 17.17 7.94
N GLN A 5 -4.01 18.14 8.62
CA GLN A 5 -2.64 18.01 9.13
C GLN A 5 -2.48 16.88 10.15
N THR A 6 -3.53 16.56 10.91
CA THR A 6 -3.48 15.47 11.90
C THR A 6 -3.51 14.12 11.20
N ILE A 7 -4.37 13.96 10.19
CA ILE A 7 -4.43 12.73 9.38
C ILE A 7 -3.09 12.52 8.67
N PHE A 8 -2.55 13.59 8.07
CA PHE A 8 -1.25 13.58 7.41
C PHE A 8 -0.13 13.13 8.35
N LYS A 9 0.09 13.83 9.48
CA LYS A 9 1.15 13.50 10.43
C LYS A 9 1.06 12.05 10.92
N ARG A 10 -0.15 11.60 11.29
CA ARG A 10 -0.37 10.22 11.75
C ARG A 10 -0.11 9.20 10.64
N ALA A 11 -0.56 9.47 9.41
CA ALA A 11 -0.33 8.59 8.28
C ALA A 11 1.16 8.49 7.94
N THR A 12 1.91 9.60 7.97
CA THR A 12 3.36 9.60 7.72
C THR A 12 4.10 8.80 8.79
N LEU A 13 3.80 9.02 10.07
CA LEU A 13 4.43 8.27 11.17
C LEU A 13 4.15 6.77 11.08
N LEU A 14 2.89 6.41 10.79
CA LEU A 14 2.52 5.01 10.58
C LEU A 14 3.23 4.42 9.35
N LEU A 15 3.30 5.15 8.23
CA LEU A 15 4.02 4.67 7.06
C LEU A 15 5.47 4.33 7.42
N ILE A 16 6.20 5.27 8.02
CA ILE A 16 7.59 5.08 8.43
C ILE A 16 7.74 3.87 9.37
N ALA A 17 6.85 3.75 10.36
CA ALA A 17 6.88 2.64 11.31
C ALA A 17 6.64 1.26 10.66
N PHE A 18 5.85 1.21 9.57
CA PHE A 18 5.47 -0.03 8.92
C PHE A 18 6.33 -0.41 7.70
N ILE A 19 7.22 0.46 7.20
CA ILE A 19 8.13 0.12 6.08
C ILE A 19 8.96 -1.13 6.38
N ILE A 20 9.69 -1.15 7.49
CA ILE A 20 10.58 -2.28 7.83
C ILE A 20 9.79 -3.57 8.08
N PRO A 21 8.69 -3.57 8.89
CA PRO A 21 7.85 -4.75 9.03
C PRO A 21 7.33 -5.31 7.70
N PHE A 22 6.89 -4.46 6.79
CA PHE A 22 6.34 -4.92 5.51
C PHE A 22 7.41 -5.43 4.53
N ASN A 23 8.60 -4.83 4.53
CA ASN A 23 9.75 -5.39 3.81
C ASN A 23 10.10 -6.78 4.36
N ALA A 24 10.04 -6.98 5.69
CA ALA A 24 10.25 -8.31 6.25
C ALA A 24 9.18 -9.31 5.81
N VAL A 25 7.90 -8.91 5.81
CA VAL A 25 6.82 -9.77 5.29
C VAL A 25 7.04 -10.11 3.80
N HIS A 26 7.51 -9.14 3.01
CA HIS A 26 7.82 -9.36 1.60
C HIS A 26 8.92 -10.42 1.43
N GLU A 27 10.06 -10.29 2.12
CA GLU A 27 11.12 -11.30 2.04
C GLU A 27 10.68 -12.68 2.55
N LEU A 28 9.87 -12.71 3.62
CA LEU A 28 9.29 -13.95 4.14
C LEU A 28 8.38 -14.63 3.10
N GLY A 29 7.70 -13.86 2.25
CA GLY A 29 6.86 -14.39 1.18
C GLY A 29 7.65 -15.20 0.15
N HIS A 30 8.89 -14.80 -0.15
CA HIS A 30 9.78 -15.56 -1.04
C HIS A 30 10.18 -16.91 -0.46
N LEU A 31 10.28 -17.02 0.87
CA LEU A 31 10.69 -18.26 1.55
C LEU A 31 9.61 -19.33 1.53
N ILE A 32 8.33 -18.95 1.49
CA ILE A 32 7.20 -19.89 1.50
C ILE A 32 7.31 -20.93 0.36
N PRO A 33 7.36 -20.54 -0.93
CA PRO A 33 7.49 -21.52 -2.01
C PRO A 33 8.85 -22.24 -1.99
N CYS A 34 9.91 -21.62 -1.45
CA CYS A 34 11.22 -22.24 -1.31
C CYS A 34 11.17 -23.45 -0.36
N ILE A 35 10.64 -23.24 0.85
CA ILE A 35 10.53 -24.28 1.88
C ILE A 35 9.52 -25.35 1.44
N ALA A 36 8.41 -24.95 0.83
CA ALA A 36 7.43 -25.89 0.28
C ALA A 36 8.03 -26.82 -0.79
N SER A 37 9.08 -26.37 -1.48
CA SER A 37 9.82 -27.16 -2.47
C SER A 37 11.00 -27.95 -1.89
N GLY A 38 11.14 -27.99 -0.55
CA GLY A 38 12.26 -28.66 0.13
C GLY A 38 13.58 -27.89 0.10
N GLY A 39 13.55 -26.61 -0.29
CA GLY A 39 14.73 -25.75 -0.37
C GLY A 39 15.08 -25.10 0.95
N GLN A 40 16.35 -24.69 1.05
CA GLN A 40 16.81 -23.77 2.08
C GLN A 40 16.75 -22.35 1.53
N GLY A 41 16.05 -21.47 2.25
CA GLY A 41 15.93 -20.06 1.93
C GLY A 41 16.62 -19.20 2.98
N THR A 42 17.24 -18.12 2.55
CA THR A 42 17.86 -17.11 3.42
C THR A 42 17.28 -15.75 3.07
N PHE A 43 17.23 -14.85 4.04
CA PHE A 43 16.81 -13.48 3.80
C PHE A 43 17.62 -12.52 4.65
N VAL A 44 17.80 -11.31 4.11
CA VAL A 44 18.47 -10.20 4.78
C VAL A 44 17.55 -9.00 4.73
N ILE A 45 17.33 -8.38 5.89
CA ILE A 45 16.57 -7.15 6.02
C ILE A 45 17.54 -5.99 6.13
N GLY A 46 17.53 -5.10 5.15
CA GLY A 46 18.27 -3.86 5.18
C GLY A 46 17.37 -2.65 5.32
N ILE A 47 17.97 -1.50 5.62
CA ILE A 47 17.27 -0.21 5.73
C ILE A 47 16.92 0.34 4.35
N ILE A 48 17.77 0.06 3.36
CA ILE A 48 17.67 0.59 1.99
C ILE A 48 17.15 -0.46 1.01
N ALA A 49 17.66 -1.69 1.13
CA ALA A 49 17.26 -2.82 0.31
C ALA A 49 17.26 -4.08 1.17
N SER A 50 16.29 -4.95 0.90
CA SER A 50 16.20 -6.29 1.48
C SER A 50 16.35 -7.31 0.35
N GLN A 51 16.75 -8.53 0.69
CA GLN A 51 16.94 -9.58 -0.30
C GLN A 51 16.64 -10.95 0.30
N ALA A 52 15.89 -11.75 -0.43
CA ALA A 52 15.71 -13.18 -0.20
C ALA A 52 16.41 -14.01 -1.27
N SER A 53 16.87 -15.20 -0.89
CA SER A 53 17.42 -16.18 -1.80
C SER A 53 16.92 -17.58 -1.47
N CYS A 54 16.88 -18.45 -2.47
CA CYS A 54 16.47 -19.85 -2.32
C CYS A 54 17.42 -20.75 -3.11
N THR A 55 17.82 -21.88 -2.53
CA THR A 55 18.76 -22.85 -3.13
C THR A 55 18.22 -23.61 -4.35
N ILE A 56 16.90 -23.71 -4.50
CA ILE A 56 16.28 -24.59 -5.52
C ILE A 56 15.42 -23.79 -6.51
N LEU A 57 14.73 -22.73 -6.05
CA LEU A 57 13.75 -21.99 -6.83
C LEU A 57 14.32 -20.72 -7.49
N HIS A 58 15.53 -20.81 -8.04
CA HIS A 58 16.18 -19.66 -8.68
C HIS A 58 15.38 -19.18 -9.91
N GLY A 59 14.79 -17.99 -9.81
CA GLY A 59 14.06 -17.37 -10.93
C GLY A 59 12.73 -18.02 -11.27
N SER A 60 12.15 -18.83 -10.37
CA SER A 60 10.79 -19.34 -10.58
C SER A 60 9.75 -18.23 -10.40
N LEU A 61 8.66 -18.32 -11.16
CA LEU A 61 7.54 -17.38 -11.04
C LEU A 61 6.94 -17.39 -9.64
N ALA A 62 6.82 -18.58 -9.03
CA ALA A 62 6.30 -18.73 -7.68
C ALA A 62 7.17 -18.00 -6.65
N PHE A 63 8.50 -18.12 -6.76
CA PHE A 63 9.42 -17.39 -5.90
C PHE A 63 9.29 -15.88 -6.12
N ALA A 64 9.38 -15.40 -7.37
CA ALA A 64 9.33 -13.98 -7.70
C ALA A 64 8.02 -13.31 -7.26
N PHE A 65 6.87 -13.93 -7.48
CA PHE A 65 5.57 -13.33 -7.16
C PHE A 65 5.25 -13.38 -5.66
N ALA A 66 5.65 -14.44 -4.96
CA ALA A 66 5.17 -14.72 -3.61
C ALA A 66 5.55 -13.66 -2.57
N GLY A 67 6.70 -13.01 -2.72
CA GLY A 67 7.15 -11.96 -1.80
C GLY A 67 6.18 -10.78 -1.75
N GLY A 68 6.03 -10.09 -2.89
CA GLY A 68 5.10 -8.97 -2.99
C GLY A 68 3.63 -9.36 -2.81
N ALA A 69 3.22 -10.56 -3.24
CA ALA A 69 1.86 -11.05 -3.03
C ALA A 69 1.52 -11.22 -1.54
N LEU A 70 2.40 -11.83 -0.75
CA LEU A 70 2.16 -12.00 0.69
C LEU A 70 2.04 -10.65 1.40
N ALA A 71 2.97 -9.74 1.15
CA ALA A 71 2.95 -8.40 1.72
C ALA A 71 1.66 -7.64 1.34
N THR A 72 1.19 -7.80 0.10
CA THR A 72 -0.10 -7.24 -0.35
C THR A 72 -1.29 -7.78 0.44
N VAL A 73 -1.37 -9.10 0.63
CA VAL A 73 -2.46 -9.73 1.39
C VAL A 73 -2.44 -9.27 2.84
N VAL A 74 -1.27 -9.27 3.47
CA VAL A 74 -1.09 -8.80 4.86
C VAL A 74 -1.49 -7.32 4.98
N ALA A 75 -1.18 -6.48 3.99
CA ALA A 75 -1.56 -5.08 3.98
C ALA A 75 -3.08 -4.87 3.91
N PHE A 76 -3.77 -5.63 3.05
CA PHE A 76 -5.22 -5.46 2.90
C PHE A 76 -6.04 -6.13 4.00
N THR A 77 -5.47 -7.07 4.75
CA THR A 77 -6.19 -7.81 5.81
C THR A 77 -6.82 -6.89 6.87
N PRO A 78 -6.10 -5.94 7.50
CA PRO A 78 -6.70 -4.99 8.44
C PRO A 78 -7.82 -4.14 7.81
N LEU A 79 -7.72 -3.82 6.53
CA LEU A 79 -8.72 -3.01 5.82
C LEU A 79 -10.02 -3.79 5.61
N LEU A 80 -9.93 -5.07 5.27
CA LEU A 80 -11.09 -5.95 5.17
C LEU A 80 -11.79 -6.12 6.52
N ILE A 81 -11.03 -6.32 7.61
CA ILE A 81 -11.56 -6.43 8.96
C ILE A 81 -12.28 -5.13 9.37
N LEU A 82 -11.65 -3.97 9.17
CA LEU A 82 -12.23 -2.67 9.52
C LEU A 82 -13.45 -2.33 8.65
N LYS A 83 -13.46 -2.77 7.39
CA LYS A 83 -14.62 -2.62 6.49
C LYS A 83 -15.77 -3.50 6.94
N GLY A 84 -15.53 -4.77 7.25
CA GLY A 84 -16.53 -5.70 7.78
C GLY A 84 -17.14 -5.22 9.10
N ALA A 85 -16.33 -4.62 9.96
CA ALA A 85 -16.79 -4.00 11.21
C ALA A 85 -17.45 -2.60 11.02
N ASN A 86 -17.57 -2.10 9.79
CA ASN A 86 -18.05 -0.76 9.46
C ASN A 86 -17.31 0.38 10.21
N LYS A 87 -16.02 0.19 10.52
CA LYS A 87 -15.17 1.13 11.28
C LYS A 87 -14.10 1.81 10.43
N ILE A 88 -13.96 1.43 9.15
CA ILE A 88 -12.88 1.94 8.27
C ILE A 88 -12.86 3.47 8.14
N HIS A 89 -14.01 4.14 8.20
CA HIS A 89 -14.10 5.60 8.15
C HIS A 89 -13.54 6.30 9.40
N LYS A 90 -13.49 5.61 10.55
CA LYS A 90 -12.96 6.15 11.82
C LYS A 90 -11.43 6.23 11.84
N PHE A 91 -10.76 5.49 10.95
CA PHE A 91 -9.30 5.38 10.93
C PHE A 91 -8.72 5.75 9.55
N PRO A 92 -8.87 7.02 9.10
CA PRO A 92 -8.40 7.44 7.78
C PRO A 92 -6.89 7.26 7.59
N SER A 93 -6.07 7.50 8.62
CA SER A 93 -4.62 7.31 8.56
C SER A 93 -4.23 5.84 8.33
N ILE A 94 -4.88 4.89 9.02
CA ILE A 94 -4.67 3.46 8.81
C ILE A 94 -5.06 3.09 7.38
N LYS A 95 -6.23 3.56 6.92
CA LYS A 95 -6.69 3.33 5.55
C LYS A 95 -5.67 3.80 4.51
N ILE A 96 -5.12 5.00 4.68
CA ILE A 96 -4.13 5.56 3.75
C ILE A 96 -2.87 4.69 3.70
N VAL A 97 -2.31 4.34 4.86
CA VAL A 97 -1.05 3.60 4.94
C VAL A 97 -1.17 2.20 4.36
N PHE A 98 -2.16 1.43 4.79
CA PHE A 98 -2.29 0.03 4.37
C PHE A 98 -2.70 -0.12 2.90
N ILE A 99 -3.47 0.82 2.33
CA ILE A 99 -3.69 0.85 0.87
C ILE A 99 -2.38 1.13 0.14
N SER A 100 -1.60 2.09 0.63
CA SER A 100 -0.34 2.48 -0.03
C SER A 100 0.67 1.35 -0.02
N LEU A 101 0.87 0.70 1.13
CA LEU A 101 1.75 -0.46 1.27
C LEU A 101 1.26 -1.64 0.41
N GLY A 102 -0.04 -1.93 0.42
CA GLY A 102 -0.60 -3.02 -0.38
C GLY A 102 -0.40 -2.81 -1.89
N LEU A 103 -0.69 -1.61 -2.40
CA LEU A 103 -0.48 -1.30 -3.82
C LEU A 103 0.99 -1.24 -4.21
N GLY A 104 1.86 -0.73 -3.33
CA GLY A 104 3.31 -0.70 -3.55
C GLY A 104 3.87 -2.12 -3.71
N HIS A 105 3.63 -3.00 -2.74
CA HIS A 105 4.10 -4.39 -2.82
C HIS A 105 3.45 -5.21 -3.93
N PHE A 106 2.19 -4.91 -4.29
CA PHE A 106 1.56 -5.56 -5.43
C PHE A 106 2.27 -5.21 -6.74
N LEU A 107 2.60 -3.92 -6.93
CA LEU A 107 3.37 -3.50 -8.10
C LEU A 107 4.77 -4.11 -8.10
N THR A 108 5.43 -4.17 -6.95
CA THR A 108 6.72 -4.88 -6.80
C THR A 108 6.59 -6.34 -7.23
N ALA A 109 5.56 -7.06 -6.79
CA ALA A 109 5.32 -8.46 -7.19
C ALA A 109 5.21 -8.60 -8.72
N LEU A 110 4.49 -7.67 -9.36
CA LEU A 110 4.34 -7.67 -10.82
C LEU A 110 5.67 -7.41 -11.52
N LEU A 111 6.48 -6.47 -11.02
CA LEU A 111 7.77 -6.13 -11.63
C LEU A 111 8.80 -7.24 -11.46
N GLU A 112 8.88 -7.86 -10.28
CA GLU A 112 9.73 -9.02 -10.03
C GLU A 112 9.36 -10.21 -10.92
N THR A 113 8.08 -10.37 -11.22
CA THR A 113 7.56 -11.49 -12.01
C THR A 113 7.68 -11.26 -13.52
N PHE A 114 7.27 -10.08 -13.99
CA PHE A 114 7.06 -9.81 -15.42
C PHE A 114 8.09 -8.86 -16.03
N ALA A 115 8.83 -8.09 -15.22
CA ALA A 115 9.81 -7.10 -15.66
C ALA A 115 11.13 -7.25 -14.90
N LYS A 116 11.57 -8.50 -14.70
CA LYS A 116 12.73 -8.83 -13.86
C LYS A 116 14.00 -8.10 -14.29
N ASP A 117 14.25 -7.98 -15.59
CA ASP A 117 15.44 -7.28 -16.10
C ASP A 117 15.43 -5.79 -15.72
N PHE A 118 14.26 -5.16 -15.75
CA PHE A 118 14.08 -3.81 -15.23
C PHE A 118 14.27 -3.79 -13.71
N TYR A 119 13.66 -4.72 -12.98
CA TYR A 119 13.74 -4.79 -11.51
C TYR A 119 15.18 -4.94 -11.00
N MET A 120 16.03 -5.66 -11.73
CA MET A 120 17.44 -5.86 -11.39
C MET A 120 18.36 -4.74 -11.88
N SER A 121 17.82 -3.69 -12.52
CA SER A 121 18.60 -2.54 -13.00
C SER A 121 18.87 -1.52 -11.90
N ASP A 122 19.96 -0.75 -12.04
CA ASP A 122 20.35 0.28 -11.06
C ASP A 122 19.33 1.40 -10.90
N ILE A 123 18.44 1.57 -11.89
CA ILE A 123 17.38 2.59 -11.87
C ILE A 123 16.07 2.09 -11.24
N ALA A 124 15.93 0.78 -10.99
CA ALA A 124 14.69 0.20 -10.49
C ALA A 124 14.33 0.75 -9.10
N LEU A 125 15.30 0.75 -8.18
CA LEU A 125 15.11 1.19 -6.81
C LEU A 125 14.60 2.64 -6.70
N PRO A 126 15.21 3.64 -7.35
CA PRO A 126 14.68 5.01 -7.29
C PRO A 126 13.31 5.14 -7.96
N ILE A 127 13.04 4.41 -9.05
CA ILE A 127 11.72 4.43 -9.71
C ILE A 127 10.66 3.82 -8.80
N LEU A 128 10.90 2.64 -8.23
CA LEU A 128 10.00 1.97 -7.29
C LEU A 128 9.74 2.82 -6.05
N GLY A 129 10.76 3.48 -5.52
CA GLY A 129 10.64 4.43 -4.42
C GLY A 129 9.74 5.61 -4.78
N PHE A 130 9.96 6.22 -5.95
CA PHE A 130 9.13 7.32 -6.44
C PHE A 130 7.68 6.88 -6.72
N THR A 131 7.48 5.70 -7.29
CA THR A 131 6.16 5.15 -7.57
C THR A 131 5.41 4.87 -6.26
N THR A 132 6.06 4.25 -5.28
CA THR A 132 5.45 3.98 -3.96
C THR A 132 5.10 5.28 -3.23
N PHE A 133 5.98 6.28 -3.32
CA PHE A 133 5.70 7.62 -2.79
C PHE A 133 4.50 8.27 -3.51
N SER A 134 4.44 8.16 -4.83
CA SER A 134 3.33 8.70 -5.65
C SER A 134 1.99 8.05 -5.31
N ILE A 135 1.98 6.73 -5.09
CA ILE A 135 0.81 5.99 -4.59
C ILE A 135 0.39 6.56 -3.24
N TYR A 136 1.32 6.71 -2.30
CA TYR A 136 1.01 7.27 -0.98
C TYR A 136 0.39 8.67 -1.07
N ILE A 137 0.98 9.57 -1.86
CA ILE A 137 0.44 10.92 -2.07
C ILE A 137 -0.94 10.86 -2.71
N GLY A 138 -1.16 10.02 -3.72
CA GLY A 138 -2.46 9.85 -4.36
C GLY A 138 -3.54 9.39 -3.36
N VAL A 139 -3.24 8.36 -2.56
CA VAL A 139 -4.16 7.83 -1.54
C VAL A 139 -4.43 8.87 -0.44
N LEU A 140 -3.41 9.61 -0.02
CA LEU A 140 -3.51 10.70 0.95
C LEU A 140 -4.40 11.85 0.41
N VAL A 141 -4.28 12.22 -0.86
CA VAL A 141 -5.13 13.23 -1.51
C VAL A 141 -6.60 12.77 -1.54
N LEU A 142 -6.84 11.48 -1.81
CA LEU A 142 -8.18 10.92 -1.88
C LEU A 142 -8.86 10.80 -0.51
N PHE A 143 -8.10 10.47 0.54
CA PHE A 143 -8.67 10.08 1.85
C PHE A 143 -8.25 10.94 3.04
N GLY A 144 -7.31 11.87 2.86
CA GLY A 144 -6.78 12.76 3.91
C GLY A 144 -7.66 13.96 4.24
N ARG A 145 -8.94 13.94 3.85
CA ARG A 145 -9.90 15.01 4.12
C ARG A 145 -10.74 14.67 5.35
N THR A 146 -10.90 15.62 6.26
CA THR A 146 -11.72 15.45 7.47
C THR A 146 -13.20 15.26 7.10
N GLU A 147 -13.95 14.49 7.90
CA GLU A 147 -15.41 14.35 7.71
C GLU A 147 -16.14 15.68 7.75
N THR A 148 -15.68 16.65 8.55
CA THR A 148 -16.26 17.99 8.67
C THR A 148 -16.21 18.75 7.34
N LEU A 149 -15.03 18.83 6.73
CA LEU A 149 -14.85 19.43 5.39
C LEU A 149 -15.64 18.70 4.30
N ARG A 150 -15.86 17.38 4.48
CA ARG A 150 -16.67 16.56 3.55
C ARG A 150 -18.17 16.80 3.74
N LYS A 151 -18.65 16.96 4.99
CA LYS A 151 -20.06 17.27 5.31
C LYS A 151 -20.43 18.68 4.86
N ASP A 152 -19.59 19.68 5.09
CA ASP A 152 -19.84 21.06 4.66
C ASP A 152 -20.01 21.16 3.14
N LYS A 153 -19.16 20.45 2.40
CA LYS A 153 -19.26 20.40 0.93
C LYS A 153 -20.52 19.67 0.44
N TRP A 154 -20.98 18.66 1.17
CA TRP A 154 -22.18 17.90 0.84
C TRP A 154 -23.45 18.70 1.17
N LEU A 155 -23.47 19.41 2.30
CA LEU A 155 -24.54 20.31 2.71
C LEU A 155 -24.70 21.47 1.72
N THR A 156 -23.62 22.17 1.39
CA THR A 156 -23.63 23.25 0.39
C THR A 156 -24.10 22.76 -0.99
N SER A 157 -23.68 21.57 -1.44
CA SER A 157 -24.18 20.97 -2.67
C SER A 157 -25.68 20.66 -2.62
N LYS A 158 -26.18 20.21 -1.47
CA LYS A 158 -27.60 19.87 -1.30
C LYS A 158 -28.46 21.13 -1.24
N GLU A 159 -28.02 22.15 -0.51
CA GLU A 159 -28.66 23.46 -0.41
C GLU A 159 -28.75 24.14 -1.78
N ALA A 160 -27.67 24.10 -2.57
CA ALA A 160 -27.68 24.63 -3.94
C ALA A 160 -28.69 23.91 -4.84
N ASN A 161 -28.84 22.60 -4.69
CA ASN A 161 -29.77 21.79 -5.50
C ASN A 161 -31.24 22.04 -5.10
N GLU A 162 -31.50 22.23 -3.81
CA GLU A 162 -32.82 22.63 -3.29
C GLU A 162 -33.21 24.03 -3.76
N LEU A 163 -32.26 24.99 -3.74
CA LEU A 163 -32.49 26.34 -4.28
C LEU A 163 -32.77 26.33 -5.79
N PHE A 164 -32.05 25.50 -6.55
CA PHE A 164 -32.27 25.38 -7.98
C PHE A 164 -33.66 24.83 -8.30
N LYS A 165 -34.13 23.81 -7.56
CA LYS A 165 -35.50 23.27 -7.70
C LYS A 165 -36.56 24.32 -7.41
N ARG A 166 -36.42 25.11 -6.33
CA ARG A 166 -37.40 26.14 -5.97
C ARG A 166 -37.56 27.27 -7.00
N ASN A 167 -36.57 27.49 -7.86
CA ASN A 167 -36.60 28.54 -8.88
C ASN A 167 -37.07 28.01 -10.25
N LEU A 168 -37.38 26.72 -10.37
CA LEU A 168 -37.90 26.08 -11.58
C LEU A 168 -39.41 25.78 -11.50
N ASP A 169 -40.01 25.95 -10.32
CA ASP A 169 -41.46 25.91 -10.07
C ASP A 169 -42.04 27.33 -10.05
#